data_AF-A0A1G1E092-F1
#
_entry.id   AF-A0A1G1E092-F1
#
_cell.length_a   1.000
_cell.length_b   1.000
_cell.length_c   1.000
_cell.angle_alpha   90.00
_cell.angle_beta   90.00
_cell.angle_gamma   90.00
#
_symmetry.space_group_name_H-M   'P 1'
#
loop_
_entity.id
_entity.type
_entity.pdbx_description
1 polymer ?
#
loop_
_entity_poly.entity_id
_entity_poly.type
_entity_poly.pdbx_seq_one_letter_code
_entity_poly.pdbx_strand_id
1 'polypeptide(L)' 'MKKNLRLDKGQIEVVDDAMADVLRRKTHAERIKIGFTLWTSVYNMLKIHLKTTYPDWDAKKVEQEVIKRLSHGSL' A
#
# COMPACT_ATOMS: atom_id res chain seq x y z
N MET A 1 -26.28 12.89 -6.03
CA MET A 1 -26.81 11.51 -6.13
C MET A 1 -26.02 10.59 -5.20
N LYS A 2 -26.66 9.84 -4.30
CA LYS A 2 -25.96 8.79 -3.52
C LYS A 2 -25.64 7.62 -4.45
N LYS A 3 -24.35 7.39 -4.74
CA LYS A 3 -23.89 6.16 -5.41
C LYS A 3 -23.95 5.02 -4.38
N ASN A 4 -24.79 4.02 -4.64
CA ASN A 4 -24.74 2.75 -3.92
C ASN A 4 -23.47 2.02 -4.35
N LEU A 5 -22.42 2.09 -3.52
CA LEU A 5 -21.18 1.34 -3.70
C LEU A 5 -21.41 -0.09 -3.21
N ARG A 6 -21.20 -1.09 -4.07
CA ARG A 6 -21.22 -2.51 -3.73
C ARG A 6 -19.81 -2.94 -3.34
N LEU A 7 -19.58 -3.25 -2.07
CA LEU A 7 -18.26 -3.66 -1.56
C LEU A 7 -17.93 -5.14 -1.84
N ASP A 8 -18.40 -5.68 -2.98
CA ASP A 8 -18.19 -7.08 -3.35
C ASP A 8 -17.03 -7.26 -4.36
N LYS A 9 -16.54 -8.50 -4.49
CA LYS A 9 -15.35 -8.85 -5.28
C LYS A 9 -15.44 -8.49 -6.77
N GLY A 10 -16.63 -8.21 -7.29
CA GLY A 10 -16.84 -7.79 -8.69
C GLY A 10 -16.74 -6.29 -8.92
N GLN A 11 -16.62 -5.46 -7.87
CA GLN A 11 -16.54 -4.02 -8.03
C GLN A 11 -15.09 -3.57 -8.29
N ILE A 12 -14.84 -3.05 -9.49
CA ILE A 12 -13.65 -2.25 -9.75
C ILE A 12 -13.84 -0.91 -9.03
N GLU A 13 -13.00 -0.60 -8.05
CA GLU A 13 -12.99 0.70 -7.38
C GLU A 13 -12.49 1.77 -8.35
N VAL A 14 -13.42 2.40 -9.05
CA VAL A 14 -13.13 3.52 -9.94
C VAL A 14 -13.10 4.80 -9.10
N VAL A 15 -11.96 5.49 -9.13
CA VAL A 15 -11.81 6.82 -8.54
C VAL A 15 -12.85 7.76 -9.16
N ASP A 16 -13.59 8.50 -8.34
CA ASP A 16 -14.57 9.46 -8.87
C ASP A 16 -13.89 10.62 -9.63
N ASP A 17 -14.65 11.28 -10.50
CA ASP A 17 -14.11 12.30 -11.39
C ASP A 17 -13.47 13.48 -10.64
N ALA A 18 -14.05 13.87 -9.49
CA ALA A 18 -13.53 14.97 -8.70
C ALA A 18 -12.16 14.63 -8.10
N MET A 19 -12.01 13.41 -7.58
CA MET A 19 -10.75 12.92 -7.06
C MET A 19 -9.73 12.68 -8.17
N ALA A 20 -10.17 12.19 -9.33
CA ALA A 20 -9.33 12.06 -10.51
C ALA A 20 -8.75 13.42 -10.94
N ASP A 21 -9.54 14.50 -10.91
CA ASP A 21 -9.07 15.85 -11.23
C ASP A 21 -8.04 16.38 -10.23
N VAL A 22 -8.22 16.11 -8.94
CA VAL A 22 -7.21 16.46 -7.92
C VAL A 22 -5.90 15.70 -8.17
N LEU A 23 -5.97 14.41 -8.48
CA LEU A 23 -4.78 13.59 -8.81
C LEU A 23 -4.11 14.06 -10.11
N ARG A 24 -4.89 14.48 -11.11
CA ARG A 24 -4.37 15.03 -12.37
C ARG A 24 -3.55 16.30 -12.14
N ARG A 25 -3.97 17.16 -11.21
CA ARG A 25 -3.29 18.42 -10.87
C ARG A 25 -1.99 18.25 -10.07
N LYS A 26 -1.66 17.03 -9.62
CA LYS A 26 -0.39 16.77 -8.93
C LYS A 26 0.80 16.96 -9.86
N THR A 27 1.79 17.69 -9.36
CA THR A 27 3.09 17.85 -10.00
C THR A 27 3.80 16.50 -10.14
N HIS A 28 4.78 16.43 -11.05
CA HIS A 28 5.61 15.22 -11.22
C HIS A 28 6.26 14.78 -9.89
N ALA A 29 6.78 15.73 -9.10
CA ALA A 29 7.39 15.45 -7.82
C ALA A 29 6.38 14.89 -6.79
N GLU A 30 5.17 15.43 -6.72
CA GLU A 30 4.13 14.92 -5.82
C GLU A 30 3.68 13.51 -6.21
N ARG A 31 3.57 13.20 -7.51
CA ARG A 31 3.21 11.85 -7.98
C ARG A 31 4.25 10.82 -7.55
N ILE A 32 5.53 11.15 -7.69
CA ILE A 32 6.63 10.29 -7.21
C ILE A 32 6.60 10.15 -5.69
N LYS A 33 6.35 11.25 -4.97
CA LYS A 33 6.23 11.23 -3.51
C LYS A 33 5.11 10.31 -3.02
N ILE A 34 3.98 10.23 -3.73
CA ILE A 34 2.91 9.27 -3.42
C ILE A 34 3.45 7.84 -3.45
N GLY A 35 4.18 7.46 -4.50
CA GLY A 35 4.78 6.12 -4.62
C GLY A 35 5.73 5.79 -3.46
N PHE A 36 6.65 6.70 -3.13
CA PHE A 36 7.56 6.50 -1.99
C PHE A 36 6.82 6.42 -0.65
N THR A 37 5.79 7.24 -0.45
CA THR A 37 4.98 7.22 0.78
C THR A 37 4.24 5.89 0.93
N LEU A 38 3.66 5.38 -0.15
CA LEU A 38 3.00 4.08 -0.15
C LEU A 38 3.99 2.96 0.19
N TRP A 39 5.18 2.97 -0.42
CA TRP A 39 6.22 1.99 -0.13
C TRP A 39 6.61 1.98 1.36
N THR A 40 6.93 3.15 1.92
CA THR A 40 7.29 3.27 3.34
C THR A 40 6.16 2.81 4.25
N SER A 41 4.91 3.12 3.91
CA SER A 41 3.74 2.68 4.67
C SER A 41 3.63 1.15 4.70
N VAL A 42 3.66 0.49 3.54
CA VAL A 42 3.54 -0.98 3.47
C VAL A 42 4.73 -1.66 4.15
N TYR A 43 5.95 -1.15 3.97
CA TYR A 43 7.14 -1.64 4.67
C TYR A 43 6.95 -1.62 6.18
N ASN A 44 6.49 -0.51 6.75
CA ASN A 44 6.29 -0.39 8.20
C ASN A 44 5.19 -1.31 8.70
N MET A 45 4.05 -1.38 7.99
CA MET A 45 2.95 -2.27 8.34
C MET A 45 3.40 -3.73 8.34
N LEU A 46 4.09 -4.18 7.29
CA LEU A 46 4.55 -5.54 7.17
C LEU A 46 5.59 -5.88 8.24
N LYS A 47 6.54 -4.97 8.52
CA LYS A 47 7.55 -5.15 9.56
C LYS A 47 6.91 -5.33 10.94
N ILE A 48 5.91 -4.51 11.28
CA ILE A 48 5.17 -4.61 12.55
C ILE A 48 4.39 -5.93 12.61
N HIS A 49 3.69 -6.28 11.52
CA HIS A 49 2.95 -7.52 11.44
C HIS A 49 3.84 -8.74 11.64
N LEU A 50 5.00 -8.81 10.98
CA LEU A 50 5.94 -9.93 11.12
C LEU A 50 6.53 -10.02 12.52
N LYS A 51 6.92 -8.89 13.14
CA LYS A 51 7.39 -8.88 14.54
C LYS A 51 6.36 -9.39 15.52
N THR A 52 5.09 -9.08 15.28
CA THR A 52 3.98 -9.50 16.15
C THR A 52 3.64 -10.97 15.93
N THR A 53 3.66 -11.42 14.68
CA THR A 53 3.29 -12.80 14.29
C THR A 53 4.39 -13.80 14.62
N TYR A 54 5.66 -13.39 14.53
CA TYR A 54 6.83 -14.22 14.76
C TYR A 54 7.77 -13.58 15.81
N PRO A 55 7.39 -13.57 17.10
CA PRO A 55 8.16 -12.92 18.15
C PRO A 55 9.58 -13.51 18.34
N ASP A 56 9.76 -14.78 17.97
CA ASP A 56 11.06 -15.47 18.07
C ASP A 56 12.02 -15.14 16.92
N TRP A 57 11.56 -14.40 15.90
CA TRP A 57 12.43 -14.01 14.79
C TRP A 57 13.32 -12.84 15.18
N ASP A 58 14.60 -12.96 14.86
CA ASP A 58 15.51 -11.84 14.98
C ASP A 58 15.20 -10.72 13.96
N ALA A 59 15.75 -9.54 14.22
CA ALA A 59 15.52 -8.37 13.38
C ALA A 59 15.98 -8.58 11.92
N LYS A 60 17.02 -9.37 11.70
CA LYS A 60 17.59 -9.61 10.36
C LYS A 60 16.64 -10.47 9.53
N LYS A 61 16.06 -11.51 10.13
CA LYS A 61 15.10 -12.41 9.48
C LYS A 61 13.82 -11.67 9.13
N VAL A 62 13.31 -10.82 10.03
CA VAL A 62 12.18 -9.93 9.73
C VAL A 62 12.50 -9.03 8.54
N GLU A 63 13.67 -8.39 8.53
CA GLU A 63 14.08 -7.49 7.44
C GLU A 63 14.14 -8.19 6.08
N GLN A 64 14.78 -9.37 6.05
CA GLN A 64 14.88 -10.18 4.83
C GLN A 64 13.52 -10.56 4.28
N GLU A 65 12.58 -10.94 5.15
CA GLU A 65 11.23 -11.31 4.74
C GLU A 65 10.44 -10.09 4.24
N VAL A 66 10.56 -8.93 4.90
CA VAL A 66 9.93 -7.68 4.42
C VAL A 66 10.40 -7.34 3.00
N ILE A 67 11.71 -7.37 2.76
CA ILE A 67 12.30 -7.10 1.44
C ILE A 67 11.80 -8.12 0.42
N LYS A 68 11.85 -9.41 0.75
CA LYS A 68 11.42 -10.49 -0.14
C LYS A 68 9.97 -10.30 -0.61
N ARG A 69 9.04 -10.01 0.32
CA ARG A 69 7.62 -9.84 0.01
C ARG A 69 7.35 -8.56 -0.79
N LEU A 70 7.98 -7.45 -0.41
CA LEU A 70 7.79 -6.18 -1.11
C LEU A 70 8.41 -6.17 -2.52
N SER A 71 9.53 -6.84 -2.74
CA SER A 71 10.20 -6.89 -4.05
C SER A 71 9.57 -7.88 -5.01
N HIS A 72 8.96 -8.97 -4.52
CA HIS A 72 8.50 -10.06 -5.39
C HIS A 72 6.98 -10.30 -5.31
N GLY A 73 6.24 -9.56 -4.48
CA GLY A 73 4.81 -9.78 -4.27
C GLY A 73 4.48 -11.17 -3.70
N SER A 74 5.45 -11.81 -3.03
CA SER A 74 5.20 -13.08 -2.35
C SER A 74 4.33 -12.80 -1.12
N LEU A 75 3.06 -13.21 -1.20
CA LEU A 75 2.09 -13.16 -0.11
C LEU A 75 2.32 -14.33 0.85
#